data_AF-A0A1H8UL59-F1
#
_entry.id   AF-A0A1H8UL59-F1
#
_cell.length_a   1.000
_cell.length_b   1.000
_cell.length_c   1.000
_cell.angle_alpha   90.00
_cell.angle_beta   90.00
_cell.angle_gamma   90.00
#
_symmetry.space_group_name_H-M   'P 1'
#
loop_
_entity.id
_entity.type
_entity.pdbx_description
1 polymer ?
#
loop_
_entity_poly.entity_id
_entity_poly.type
_entity_poly.pdbx_seq_one_letter_code
_entity_poly.pdbx_strand_id
1 'polypeptide(L)'
;MGLLYPATWFDLWHFAPQAVLTSEFPGAPYSFVLYAILLGLSYGYYSWVTGSIRWGTVSHIVQDSLGLAGGTFLAGMGLLL
;
A
#
# COMPACT_ATOMS: atom_id res chain seq x y z
N MET A 1 6.02 4.19 20.35
CA MET A 1 6.35 5.18 19.30
C MET A 1 6.90 4.56 18.02
N GLY A 2 7.74 3.51 18.09
CA GLY A 2 8.35 2.87 16.92
C GLY A 2 7.43 2.07 15.98
N LEU A 3 6.11 2.17 16.12
CA LEU A 3 5.13 1.51 15.24
C LEU A 3 4.25 2.54 14.54
N LEU A 4 3.62 3.42 15.32
CA LEU A 4 2.73 4.45 14.81
C LEU A 4 3.47 5.45 13.90
N TYR A 5 4.65 5.90 14.32
CA TYR A 5 5.42 6.89 13.56
C TYR A 5 5.91 6.34 12.22
N PRO A 6 6.65 5.20 12.16
CA PRO A 6 7.09 4.67 10.88
C PRO A 6 5.94 4.20 9.99
N ALA A 7 4.88 3.59 10.52
CA ALA A 7 3.73 3.17 9.71
C ALA A 7 3.05 4.40 9.07
N THR A 8 2.59 5.36 9.89
CA THR A 8 1.84 6.51 9.36
C THR A 8 2.65 7.38 8.41
N TRP A 9 3.95 7.59 8.67
CA TRP A 9 4.78 8.41 7.79
C TRP A 9 5.13 7.71 6.47
N PHE A 10 5.37 6.40 6.51
CA PHE A 10 5.58 5.60 5.31
C PHE A 10 4.31 5.54 4.46
N ASP A 11 3.16 5.40 5.10
CA ASP A 11 1.89 5.31 4.38
C ASP A 11 1.50 6.66 3.77
N LEU A 12 1.78 7.78 4.45
CA LEU A 12 1.58 9.13 3.88
C LEU A 12 2.53 9.44 2.70
N TRP A 13 3.70 8.81 2.61
CA TRP A 13 4.63 8.99 1.50
C TRP A 13 4.00 8.65 0.14
N HIS A 14 2.94 7.85 0.12
CA HIS A 14 2.20 7.49 -1.10
C HIS A 14 1.50 8.67 -1.80
N PHE A 15 1.42 9.85 -1.17
CA PHE A 15 1.05 11.07 -1.88
C PHE A 15 2.13 11.56 -2.85
N ALA A 16 3.41 11.25 -2.62
CA ALA A 16 4.52 11.78 -3.41
C ALA A 16 4.47 11.32 -4.89
N PRO A 17 4.24 10.04 -5.23
CA PRO A 17 4.04 9.64 -6.62
C PRO A 17 2.85 10.32 -7.29
N GLN A 18 1.76 10.53 -6.54
CA GLN A 18 0.52 11.16 -7.04
C GLN A 18 0.68 12.66 -7.31
N ALA A 19 1.69 13.31 -6.72
CA ALA A 19 2.07 14.68 -7.02
C ALA A 19 2.84 14.82 -8.35
N VAL A 20 3.41 13.72 -8.87
CA VAL A 20 4.10 13.69 -10.17
C VAL A 20 3.15 13.18 -11.26
N LEU A 21 2.47 12.07 -11.00
CA LEU A 21 1.49 11.48 -11.91
C LEU A 21 0.21 11.18 -11.13
N THR A 22 -0.77 12.05 -11.29
CA THR A 22 -2.05 11.92 -10.61
C THR A 22 -2.88 10.82 -11.25
N SER A 23 -3.40 9.92 -10.42
CA SER A 23 -4.34 8.88 -10.85
C SER A 23 -5.72 9.49 -11.12
N GLU A 24 -6.32 9.10 -12.24
CA GLU A 24 -7.69 9.51 -12.62
C GLU A 24 -8.77 8.60 -12.00
N PHE A 25 -8.37 7.54 -11.29
CA PHE A 25 -9.33 6.63 -10.67
C PHE A 25 -10.16 7.32 -9.58
N PRO A 26 -11.48 7.11 -9.53
CA PRO A 26 -12.34 7.72 -8.51
C PRO A 26 -11.85 7.44 -7.08
N GLY A 27 -11.68 8.51 -6.30
CA GLY A 27 -11.22 8.43 -4.91
C GLY A 27 -9.70 8.52 -4.72
N ALA A 28 -8.89 8.41 -5.79
CA ALA A 28 -7.48 8.71 -5.71
C ALA A 28 -7.25 10.22 -5.46
N PRO A 29 -6.19 10.61 -4.74
CA PRO A 29 -5.22 9.77 -4.04
C PRO A 29 -5.65 9.32 -2.63
N TYR A 30 -6.70 9.93 -2.07
CA TYR A 30 -7.04 9.82 -0.65
C TYR A 30 -7.49 8.43 -0.22
N SER A 31 -8.28 7.74 -1.02
CA SER A 31 -8.75 6.37 -0.72
C SER A 31 -7.58 5.38 -0.67
N PHE A 32 -6.61 5.54 -1.57
CA PHE A 32 -5.40 4.73 -1.61
C PHE A 32 -4.52 4.96 -0.37
N VAL A 33 -4.29 6.22 0.01
CA VAL A 33 -3.48 6.53 1.19
C VAL A 33 -4.17 6.06 2.48
N LEU A 34 -5.49 6.21 2.60
CA LEU A 34 -6.22 5.68 3.74
C LEU A 34 -6.09 4.16 3.85
N TYR A 35 -6.22 3.46 2.72
CA TYR A 35 -5.99 2.02 2.66
C TYR A 35 -4.56 1.64 3.07
N ALA A 36 -3.56 2.35 2.55
CA ALA A 36 -2.15 2.14 2.91
C ALA A 36 -1.93 2.30 4.42
N ILE A 37 -2.48 3.36 5.04
CA ILE A 37 -2.37 3.60 6.50
C ILE A 37 -2.94 2.43 7.30
N LEU A 38 -4.15 1.96 6.96
CA LEU A 38 -4.77 0.85 7.69
C LEU A 38 -3.96 -0.44 7.55
N LEU A 39 -3.41 -0.69 6.36
CA LEU A 39 -2.59 -1.86 6.10
C LEU A 39 -1.23 -1.78 6.79
N GLY A 40 -0.52 -0.66 6.67
CA GLY A 40 0.77 -0.44 7.32
C GLY A 40 0.68 -0.52 8.84
N LEU A 41 -0.41 -0.01 9.44
CA LEU A 41 -0.69 -0.20 10.87
C LEU A 41 -0.87 -1.68 11.22
N SER A 42 -1.56 -2.46 10.39
CA SER A 42 -1.76 -3.90 10.62
C SER A 42 -0.45 -4.69 10.57
N TYR A 43 0.44 -4.40 9.60
CA TYR A 43 1.75 -5.03 9.48
C TYR A 43 2.70 -4.59 10.58
N GLY A 44 2.65 -3.31 10.95
CA GLY A 44 3.38 -2.75 12.08
C GLY A 44 2.99 -3.47 13.38
N TYR A 45 1.68 -3.61 13.65
CA TYR A 45 1.17 -4.34 14.80
C TYR A 45 1.67 -5.78 14.84
N TYR A 46 1.53 -6.52 13.74
CA TYR A 46 2.01 -7.90 13.68
C TYR A 46 3.52 -8.00 13.93
N SER A 47 4.31 -7.13 13.29
CA SER A 47 5.76 -7.12 13.43
C SER A 47 6.21 -6.77 14.85
N TRP A 48 5.49 -5.87 15.53
CA TRP A 48 5.78 -5.50 16.91
C TRP A 48 5.43 -6.60 17.90
N VAL A 49 4.29 -7.27 17.74
CA VAL A 49 3.88 -8.38 18.61
C VAL A 49 4.80 -9.59 18.43
N THR A 50 5.20 -9.89 17.21
CA THR A 50 6.01 -11.09 16.90
C THR A 50 7.51 -10.84 16.91
N GLY A 51 7.95 -9.58 16.95
CA GLY A 51 9.36 -9.20 16.78
C GLY A 51 9.94 -9.57 15.42
N SER A 52 9.10 -9.83 14.41
CA SER A 52 9.51 -10.38 13.12
C SER A 52 8.74 -9.76 11.96
N ILE A 53 9.49 -9.31 10.96
CA ILE A 53 8.92 -8.76 9.72
C ILE A 53 8.59 -9.83 8.68
N ARG A 54 9.04 -11.08 8.86
CA ARG A 54 9.08 -12.10 7.79
C ARG A 54 7.74 -12.29 7.09
N TRP A 55 6.69 -12.49 7.87
CA TRP A 55 5.35 -12.69 7.32
C TRP A 55 4.74 -11.40 6.78
N GLY A 56 5.02 -10.25 7.41
CA GLY A 56 4.63 -8.94 6.86
C GLY A 56 5.24 -8.70 5.47
N THR A 57 6.51 -9.02 5.27
CA THR A 57 7.19 -8.92 3.96
C THR A 57 6.56 -9.85 2.93
N VAL A 58 6.32 -11.12 3.26
CA VAL A 58 5.68 -12.06 2.32
C VAL A 58 4.28 -11.60 1.96
N SER A 59 3.47 -11.21 2.94
CA SER A 59 2.13 -10.69 2.71
C SER A 59 2.14 -9.42 1.85
N HIS A 60 3.09 -8.52 2.07
CA HIS A 60 3.25 -7.31 1.27
C HIS A 60 3.60 -7.63 -0.18
N ILE A 61 4.56 -8.54 -0.43
CA ILE A 61 4.91 -8.98 -1.78
C ILE A 61 3.70 -9.57 -2.50
N VAL A 62 2.95 -10.43 -1.82
CA VAL A 62 1.73 -11.03 -2.36
C VAL A 62 0.68 -9.95 -2.66
N GLN A 63 0.48 -9.00 -1.75
CA GLN A 63 -0.45 -7.88 -1.94
C GLN A 63 -0.05 -7.01 -3.14
N ASP A 64 1.23 -6.68 -3.32
CA ASP A 64 1.67 -5.87 -4.45
C ASP A 64 1.53 -6.62 -5.78
N SER A 65 1.81 -7.93 -5.74
CA SER A 65 1.77 -8.79 -6.94
C SER A 65 0.35 -9.12 -7.38
N LEU A 66 -0.56 -9.33 -6.42
CA LEU A 66 -1.96 -9.67 -6.65
C LEU A 66 -2.88 -8.44 -6.59
N GLY A 67 -2.35 -7.31 -6.14
CA GLY A 67 -3.10 -6.11 -5.85
C GLY A 67 -3.75 -5.52 -7.08
N LEU A 68 -4.84 -4.81 -6.82
CA LEU A 68 -5.68 -4.12 -7.80
C LEU A 68 -4.83 -3.32 -8.80
N ALA A 69 -3.69 -2.74 -8.41
CA ALA A 69 -2.81 -1.98 -9.30
C ALA A 69 -2.21 -2.78 -10.46
N GLY A 70 -1.75 -4.03 -10.26
CA GLY A 70 -1.21 -4.84 -11.34
C GLY A 70 -2.30 -5.29 -12.31
N GLY A 71 -3.44 -5.75 -11.77
CA GLY A 71 -4.61 -6.14 -12.56
C GLY A 71 -5.28 -4.96 -13.27
N THR A 72 -5.44 -3.80 -12.62
CA THR A 72 -6.03 -2.60 -13.25
C THR A 72 -5.07 -1.90 -14.18
N PHE A 73 -3.76 -1.97 -13.95
CA PHE A 73 -2.75 -1.51 -14.92
C PHE A 73 -2.82 -2.35 -16.19
N LEU A 74 -2.79 -3.68 -16.07
CA LEU A 74 -2.92 -4.58 -17.21
C LEU A 74 -4.28 -4.44 -17.91
N ALA A 75 -5.37 -4.31 -17.16
CA ALA A 75 -6.70 -4.06 -17.73
C ALA A 75 -6.81 -2.69 -18.40
N GLY A 76 -6.22 -1.64 -17.81
CA GLY A 76 -6.15 -0.29 -18.38
C GLY A 76 -5.27 -0.21 -19.63
N MET A 77 -4.27 -1.09 -19.75
CA MET A 77 -3.48 -1.29 -20.96
C MET A 77 -4.15 -2.18 -22.01
N GLY A 78 -5.35 -2.72 -21.72
CA GLY A 78 -6.06 -3.63 -22.62
C GLY A 78 -5.45 -5.04 -22.72
N LEU A 79 -4.62 -5.44 -21.74
CA LEU A 79 -3.92 -6.74 -21.71
C LEU A 79 -4.67 -7.82 -20.91
N LEU A 80 -5.87 -7.52 -20.39
CA LEU A 80 -6.74 -8.45 -19.66
C LEU A 80 -8.11 -8.66 -20.32
N LEU A 81 -8.23 -8.42 -21.63
CA LEU A 81 -9.31 -8.86 -22.52
C LEU A 81 -8.70 -9.45 -23.81
#